data_AF-A0A074RQZ1-F1
#
_entry.id   AF-A0A074RQZ1-F1
#
_cell.length_a   1.000
_cell.length_b   1.000
_cell.length_c   1.000
_cell.angle_alpha   90.00
_cell.angle_beta   90.00
_cell.angle_gamma   90.00
#
_symmetry.space_group_name_H-M   'P 1'
#
loop_
_entity.id
_entity.type
_entity.pdbx_description
1 polymer ?
#
loop_
_entity_poly.entity_id
_entity_poly.type
_entity_poly.pdbx_seq_one_letter_code
_entity_poly.pdbx_strand_id
1 'polypeptide(L)'
;MTDRLFKNKHHHWGLPINSYPKLYSQLAIATRGQTFSIFAEHYNWRSVAIATISDICKLEQLAHQPHYVETAAARITLQMLECVLELTRFPDEFENFALPSLVAGSIVLMSSVQPTVRMSRVRFYSYSPFLKPFFYEYGYLSFRILIFSLNTCIIKHGQNLEFTVQRMMNAAPGTHLSFFWQGAMDLLAVQLGSIPRLEKRLTNIINPSPQQLLILERSKLNMLLNLLDNSRKHFLAALITADSLQLSGLMFILWKYLENERENMNKDVYNQKLLLPYSRIFRRYQMVFPENNNETELTRLIFVELTNTSDLQVLQEKPLTDIEDSRTAIHAYNRCLNTFQFLVINDGVQHMNLLRLLFIPGCEDLLPSIMDSTFRMLWKTWPYSDMHTTIVAMRVCSGYIW
;
A
#
# COMPACT_ATOMS: atom_id res chain seq x y z
N MET A 1 0.34 20.17 24.49
CA MET A 1 0.20 18.74 24.08
C MET A 1 1.26 18.31 23.05
N THR A 2 1.89 19.25 22.32
CA THR A 2 2.99 19.06 21.37
C THR A 2 4.30 18.55 21.99
N ASP A 3 4.65 18.95 23.21
CA ASP A 3 5.93 18.58 23.86
C ASP A 3 6.14 17.09 24.16
N ARG A 4 5.08 16.28 24.20
CA ARG A 4 5.22 14.82 24.42
C ARG A 4 5.45 14.04 23.13
N LEU A 5 5.12 14.60 21.95
CA LEU A 5 5.29 13.92 20.66
C LEU A 5 6.76 13.85 20.24
N PHE A 6 7.55 14.87 20.59
CA PHE A 6 8.95 14.97 20.16
C PHE A 6 9.94 14.20 21.04
N LYS A 7 9.54 13.70 22.21
CA LYS A 7 10.43 12.97 23.12
C LYS A 7 10.98 11.66 22.53
N ASN A 8 10.33 11.10 21.50
CA ASN A 8 10.73 9.85 20.85
C ASN A 8 11.12 10.04 19.36
N LYS A 9 11.41 11.28 18.92
CA LYS A 9 11.80 11.54 17.52
C LYS A 9 13.23 11.08 17.28
N HIS A 10 13.44 10.14 16.37
CA HIS A 10 14.78 9.81 15.89
C HIS A 10 15.30 10.95 15.02
N HIS A 11 16.54 11.40 15.25
CA HIS A 11 17.09 12.57 14.56
C HIS A 11 17.06 12.44 13.03
N HIS A 12 17.40 11.25 12.53
CA HIS A 12 17.42 10.98 11.08
C HIS A 12 16.12 10.37 10.54
N TRP A 13 15.45 9.52 11.33
CA TRP A 13 14.36 8.67 10.82
C TRP A 13 12.97 9.25 11.11
N GLY A 14 12.90 10.29 11.95
CA GLY A 14 11.65 10.94 12.32
C GLY A 14 10.90 10.19 13.42
N LEU A 15 9.58 10.33 13.41
CA LEU A 15 8.69 9.80 14.42
C LEU A 15 8.37 8.31 14.18
N PRO A 16 8.13 7.53 15.26
CA PRO A 16 7.71 6.14 15.12
C PRO A 16 6.24 6.05 14.67
N ILE A 17 5.87 4.89 14.11
CA ILE A 17 4.54 4.55 13.55
C ILE A 17 3.34 4.94 14.44
N ASN A 18 3.49 4.89 15.76
CA ASN A 18 2.44 5.28 16.73
C ASN A 18 2.04 6.77 16.63
N SER A 19 2.86 7.59 15.96
CA SER A 19 2.58 9.02 15.73
C SER A 19 1.82 9.28 14.44
N TYR A 20 1.72 8.29 13.53
CA TYR A 20 1.14 8.48 12.20
C TYR A 20 -0.31 8.95 12.19
N PRO A 21 -1.23 8.48 13.06
CA PRO A 21 -2.62 8.93 13.03
C PRO A 21 -2.78 10.45 13.18
N LYS A 22 -1.84 11.10 13.87
CA LYS A 22 -1.87 12.55 14.13
C LYS A 22 -1.34 13.39 12.99
N LEU A 23 -0.54 12.80 12.11
CA LEU A 23 0.21 13.51 11.07
C LEU A 23 -0.27 13.16 9.66
N TYR A 24 -0.70 11.91 9.48
CA TYR A 24 -0.90 11.30 8.17
C TYR A 24 -2.28 10.69 7.97
N SER A 25 -3.17 10.73 8.97
CA SER A 25 -4.59 10.40 8.75
C SER A 25 -5.22 11.30 7.70
N GLN A 26 -6.24 10.81 6.99
CA GLN A 26 -7.02 11.63 6.06
C GLN A 26 -7.53 12.92 6.74
N LEU A 27 -7.97 12.82 8.00
CA LEU A 27 -8.36 13.97 8.81
C LEU A 27 -7.20 14.94 9.05
N ALA A 28 -6.04 14.45 9.49
CA ALA A 28 -4.86 15.29 9.74
C ALA A 28 -4.38 16.01 8.46
N ILE A 29 -4.40 15.32 7.31
CA ILE A 29 -4.05 15.89 6.01
C ILE A 29 -5.07 16.96 5.61
N ALA A 30 -6.37 16.69 5.74
CA ALA A 30 -7.42 17.63 5.42
C ALA A 30 -7.34 18.90 6.29
N THR A 31 -7.07 18.77 7.59
CA THR A 31 -6.90 19.91 8.51
C THR A 31 -5.65 20.73 8.18
N ARG A 32 -4.53 20.09 7.81
CA ARG A 32 -3.35 20.79 7.29
C ARG A 32 -3.63 21.51 5.97
N GLY A 33 -4.49 20.91 5.13
CA GLY A 33 -5.00 21.47 3.88
C GLY A 33 -5.60 22.87 4.05
N GLN A 34 -6.25 23.11 5.18
CA GLN A 34 -6.99 24.35 5.49
C GLN A 34 -6.14 25.40 6.22
N THR A 35 -5.02 24.99 6.83
CA THR A 35 -4.12 25.91 7.54
C THR A 35 -3.00 26.39 6.60
N PHE A 36 -2.65 27.67 6.71
CA PHE A 36 -1.50 28.24 6.01
C PHE A 36 -0.26 27.39 6.35
N SER A 37 0.40 26.86 5.33
CA SER A 37 1.49 25.89 5.51
C SER A 37 2.61 26.51 6.34
N ILE A 38 3.18 25.75 7.29
CA ILE A 38 4.42 26.15 8.01
C ILE A 38 5.54 26.45 6.99
N PHE A 39 5.47 25.85 5.80
CA PHE A 39 6.39 26.11 4.68
C PHE A 39 6.18 27.46 3.98
N ALA A 40 5.07 28.17 4.23
CA ALA A 40 4.85 29.51 3.69
C ALA A 40 5.88 30.53 4.20
N GLU A 41 6.53 30.26 5.34
CA GLU A 41 7.64 31.06 5.87
C GLU A 41 8.98 30.74 5.20
N HIS A 42 9.07 29.65 4.43
CA HIS A 42 10.28 29.26 3.69
C HIS A 42 10.08 29.50 2.20
N TYR A 43 10.56 30.65 1.72
CA TYR A 43 10.51 31.13 0.33
C TYR A 43 11.07 30.17 -0.75
N ASN A 44 11.52 28.96 -0.40
CA ASN A 44 12.18 28.03 -1.33
C ASN A 44 11.73 26.56 -1.23
N TRP A 45 10.67 26.23 -0.48
CA TRP A 45 10.28 24.83 -0.27
C TRP A 45 9.98 24.07 -1.58
N ARG A 46 9.37 24.74 -2.57
CA ARG A 46 9.05 24.16 -3.88
C ARG A 46 10.31 23.77 -4.65
N SER A 47 11.32 24.65 -4.70
CA SER A 47 12.59 24.33 -5.36
C SER A 47 13.33 23.22 -4.65
N VAL A 48 13.27 23.18 -3.31
CA VAL A 48 13.80 22.07 -2.51
C VAL A 48 13.08 20.77 -2.87
N ALA A 49 11.75 20.79 -3.01
CA ALA A 49 10.97 19.63 -3.41
C ALA A 49 11.38 19.11 -4.81
N ILE A 50 11.46 19.99 -5.81
CA ILE A 50 11.85 19.62 -7.18
C ILE A 50 13.30 19.10 -7.23
N ALA A 51 14.23 19.74 -6.52
CA ALA A 51 15.61 19.27 -6.41
C ALA A 51 15.68 17.88 -5.73
N THR A 52 14.87 17.68 -4.69
CA THR A 52 14.77 16.40 -4.00
C THR A 52 14.22 15.30 -4.90
N ILE A 53 13.18 15.58 -5.71
CA ILE A 53 12.68 14.64 -6.73
C ILE A 53 13.83 14.25 -7.67
N SER A 54 14.60 15.21 -8.17
CA SER A 54 15.76 14.95 -9.02
C SER A 54 16.79 14.04 -8.32
N ASP A 55 17.08 14.28 -7.04
CA ASP A 55 18.03 13.47 -6.28
C ASP A 55 17.52 12.05 -6.01
N ILE A 56 16.22 11.87 -5.73
CA ILE A 56 15.61 10.54 -5.61
C ILE A 56 15.69 9.79 -6.94
N CYS A 57 15.38 10.45 -8.07
CA CYS A 57 15.48 9.84 -9.40
C CYS A 57 16.90 9.33 -9.71
N LYS A 58 17.95 10.03 -9.25
CA LYS A 58 19.35 9.59 -9.44
C LYS A 58 19.70 8.31 -8.67
N LEU A 59 18.99 8.00 -7.58
CA LEU A 59 19.25 6.78 -6.80
C LEU A 59 19.02 5.51 -7.61
N GLU A 60 18.13 5.54 -8.60
CA GLU A 60 17.91 4.42 -9.51
C GLU A 60 19.21 4.01 -10.22
N GLN A 61 19.93 4.99 -10.76
CA GLN A 61 21.18 4.80 -11.51
C GLN A 61 22.30 4.24 -10.63
N LEU A 62 22.27 4.60 -9.33
CA LEU A 62 23.25 4.16 -8.35
C LEU A 62 22.94 2.78 -7.76
N ALA A 63 21.80 2.17 -8.07
CA ALA A 63 21.32 0.96 -7.39
C ALA A 63 22.27 -0.24 -7.47
N HIS A 64 23.19 -0.27 -8.44
CA HIS A 64 24.23 -1.30 -8.57
C HIS A 64 25.46 -1.06 -7.68
N GLN A 65 25.53 0.07 -6.99
CA GLN A 65 26.68 0.48 -6.17
C GLN A 65 26.23 0.84 -4.72
N PRO A 66 26.12 -0.16 -3.83
CA PRO A 66 25.50 0.00 -2.51
C PRO A 66 26.09 1.14 -1.64
N HIS A 67 27.41 1.33 -1.68
CA HIS A 67 28.08 2.39 -0.91
C HIS A 67 27.65 3.80 -1.35
N TYR A 68 27.45 4.01 -2.65
CA TYR A 68 27.02 5.31 -3.17
C TYR A 68 25.54 5.55 -2.89
N VAL A 69 24.72 4.49 -2.93
CA VAL A 69 23.30 4.57 -2.55
C VAL A 69 23.14 5.02 -1.10
N GLU A 70 23.86 4.43 -0.15
CA GLU A 70 23.79 4.81 1.26
C GLU A 70 24.17 6.28 1.47
N THR A 71 25.27 6.71 0.83
CA THR A 71 25.74 8.09 0.93
C THR A 71 24.76 9.09 0.31
N ALA A 72 24.15 8.74 -0.83
CA ALA A 72 23.18 9.58 -1.51
C ALA A 72 21.84 9.63 -0.76
N ALA A 73 21.35 8.49 -0.28
CA ALA A 73 20.13 8.40 0.53
C ALA A 73 20.26 9.20 1.84
N ALA A 74 21.43 9.14 2.51
CA ALA A 74 21.67 9.90 3.74
C ALA A 74 21.61 11.42 3.55
N ARG A 75 21.78 11.93 2.33
CA ARG A 75 21.64 13.37 2.00
C ARG A 75 20.19 13.80 1.85
N ILE A 76 19.29 12.87 1.52
CA ILE A 76 17.86 13.13 1.43
C ILE A 76 17.32 13.10 2.84
N THR A 77 16.97 14.27 3.38
CA THR A 77 16.50 14.42 4.76
C THR A 77 14.98 14.24 4.86
N LEU A 78 14.47 14.05 6.08
CA LEU A 78 13.02 13.98 6.32
C LEU A 78 12.29 15.23 5.84
N GLN A 79 12.85 16.42 6.11
CA GLN A 79 12.26 17.70 5.69
C GLN A 79 12.17 17.81 4.17
N MET A 80 13.16 17.27 3.44
CA MET A 80 13.13 17.24 1.97
C MET A 80 11.97 16.37 1.46
N LEU A 81 11.73 15.20 2.08
CA LEU A 81 10.60 14.33 1.74
C LEU A 81 9.25 14.99 2.07
N GLU A 82 9.16 15.72 3.18
CA GLU A 82 7.99 16.53 3.53
C GLU A 82 7.72 17.62 2.48
N CYS A 83 8.76 18.33 2.01
CA CYS A 83 8.64 19.30 0.92
C CYS A 83 8.13 18.65 -0.38
N VAL A 84 8.61 17.45 -0.73
CA VAL A 84 8.10 16.69 -1.89
C VAL A 84 6.61 16.40 -1.72
N LEU A 85 6.19 15.88 -0.57
CA LEU A 85 4.79 15.57 -0.33
C LEU A 85 3.89 16.80 -0.26
N GLU A 86 4.42 17.98 0.08
CA GLU A 86 3.66 19.24 0.05
C GLU A 86 3.20 19.60 -1.37
N LEU A 87 3.93 19.18 -2.42
CA LEU A 87 3.50 19.35 -3.82
C LEU A 87 2.16 18.65 -4.10
N THR A 88 1.82 17.59 -3.39
CA THR A 88 0.56 16.83 -3.61
C THR A 88 -0.70 17.62 -3.24
N ARG A 89 -0.55 18.79 -2.62
CA ARG A 89 -1.64 19.73 -2.33
C ARG A 89 -2.03 20.59 -3.54
N PHE A 90 -1.18 20.65 -4.55
CA PHE A 90 -1.32 21.54 -5.70
C PHE A 90 -1.54 20.67 -6.95
N PRO A 91 -2.75 20.68 -7.55
CA PRO A 91 -3.06 19.83 -8.69
C PRO A 91 -2.09 19.96 -9.87
N ASP A 92 -1.62 21.17 -10.15
CA ASP A 92 -0.67 21.50 -11.21
C ASP A 92 0.73 20.93 -10.98
N GLU A 93 1.08 20.55 -9.75
CA GLU A 93 2.38 19.96 -9.43
C GLU A 93 2.44 18.44 -9.63
N PHE A 94 1.31 17.79 -9.95
CA PHE A 94 1.28 16.34 -10.16
C PHE A 94 2.14 15.89 -11.34
N GLU A 95 2.38 16.75 -12.33
CA GLU A 95 3.28 16.46 -13.45
C GLU A 95 4.71 16.09 -12.96
N ASN A 96 5.17 16.69 -11.86
CA ASN A 96 6.49 16.38 -11.28
C ASN A 96 6.60 14.96 -10.73
N PHE A 97 5.46 14.31 -10.42
CA PHE A 97 5.42 12.94 -9.92
C PHE A 97 5.38 11.90 -11.04
N ALA A 98 5.13 12.32 -12.29
CA ALA A 98 4.93 11.44 -13.44
C ALA A 98 6.24 10.92 -14.05
N LEU A 99 7.16 10.48 -13.19
CA LEU A 99 8.51 10.05 -13.51
C LEU A 99 8.72 8.58 -13.05
N PRO A 100 8.91 7.62 -13.97
CA PRO A 100 9.24 6.23 -13.62
C PRO A 100 10.47 6.10 -12.70
N SER A 101 11.47 6.95 -12.92
CA SER A 101 12.68 6.99 -12.08
C SER A 101 12.43 7.45 -10.65
N LEU A 102 11.36 8.25 -10.40
CA LEU A 102 10.95 8.61 -9.05
C LEU A 102 10.34 7.41 -8.33
N VAL A 103 9.57 6.57 -9.04
CA VAL A 103 9.07 5.29 -8.50
C VAL A 103 10.26 4.40 -8.13
N ALA A 104 11.18 4.15 -9.06
CA ALA A 104 12.35 3.29 -8.83
C ALA A 104 13.27 3.82 -7.71
N GLY A 105 13.55 5.13 -7.73
CA GLY A 105 14.35 5.82 -6.72
C GLY A 105 13.73 5.77 -5.33
N SER A 106 12.40 5.88 -5.23
CA SER A 106 11.69 5.77 -3.94
C SER A 106 11.78 4.36 -3.35
N ILE A 107 11.78 3.31 -4.18
CA ILE A 107 12.00 1.92 -3.72
C ILE A 107 13.42 1.77 -3.16
N VAL A 108 14.42 2.34 -3.85
CA VAL A 108 15.81 2.34 -3.39
C VAL A 108 15.95 3.14 -2.09
N LEU A 109 15.27 4.27 -1.98
CA LEU A 109 15.26 5.07 -0.76
C LEU A 109 14.65 4.31 0.41
N MET A 110 13.51 3.63 0.19
CA MET A 110 12.90 2.77 1.20
C MET A 110 13.81 1.63 1.65
N SER A 111 14.55 1.00 0.72
CA SER A 111 15.46 -0.09 1.06
C SER A 111 16.69 0.38 1.84
N SER A 112 17.08 1.65 1.69
CA SER A 112 18.19 2.25 2.45
C SER A 112 17.90 2.46 3.94
N VAL A 113 16.64 2.34 4.37
CA VAL A 113 16.25 2.43 5.79
C VAL A 113 16.76 1.23 6.60
N GLN A 114 17.35 0.22 5.96
CA GLN A 114 18.01 -0.88 6.67
C GLN A 114 19.27 -0.38 7.40
N PRO A 115 19.45 -0.70 8.69
CA PRO A 115 20.64 -0.26 9.40
C PRO A 115 21.84 -0.98 8.80
N THR A 116 22.82 -0.19 8.33
CA THR A 116 24.14 -0.73 8.09
C THR A 116 24.66 -1.34 9.39
N VAL A 117 25.12 -2.59 9.28
CA VAL A 117 25.65 -3.48 10.34
C VAL A 117 26.93 -2.94 11.00
N ARG A 118 27.18 -1.63 10.95
CA ARG A 118 28.43 -1.00 11.44
C ARG A 118 28.39 -0.64 12.93
N MET A 119 27.26 -0.81 13.60
CA MET A 119 27.09 -0.56 15.04
C MET A 119 26.59 -1.82 15.76
N SER A 120 27.43 -2.86 15.87
CA SER A 120 27.56 -3.73 17.06
C SER A 120 28.24 -5.05 16.70
N ARG A 121 29.54 -5.13 16.98
CA ARG A 121 30.24 -6.41 17.20
C ARG A 121 29.80 -7.02 18.53
N VAL A 122 28.53 -7.40 18.66
CA VAL A 122 28.08 -8.24 19.78
C VAL A 122 27.30 -9.39 19.18
N ARG A 123 28.00 -10.51 18.99
CA ARG A 123 27.42 -11.81 18.69
C ARG A 123 26.71 -12.28 19.95
N PHE A 124 25.38 -12.31 19.99
CA PHE A 124 24.61 -13.35 20.70
C PHE A 124 23.15 -13.37 20.17
N TYR A 125 22.73 -14.56 19.72
CA TYR A 125 21.40 -15.09 19.42
C TYR A 125 20.21 -14.19 18.99
N SER A 126 19.78 -14.40 17.73
CA SER A 126 18.38 -14.67 17.31
C SER A 126 17.28 -13.62 17.59
N TYR A 127 17.31 -12.47 16.90
CA TYR A 127 16.16 -11.78 16.28
C TYR A 127 16.74 -10.57 15.53
N SER A 128 16.60 -10.51 14.20
CA SER A 128 17.28 -9.47 13.42
C SER A 128 16.65 -8.08 13.65
N PRO A 129 17.40 -7.04 14.09
CA PRO A 129 16.91 -5.68 14.20
C PRO A 129 17.05 -4.98 12.83
N PHE A 130 16.40 -5.52 11.80
CA PHE A 130 16.23 -4.77 10.56
C PHE A 130 15.20 -3.66 10.85
N LEU A 131 15.60 -2.40 10.77
CA LEU A 131 14.65 -1.29 10.70
C LEU A 131 13.75 -1.55 9.49
N LYS A 132 12.47 -1.74 9.78
CA LYS A 132 11.44 -1.97 8.76
C LYS A 132 11.02 -0.60 8.22
N PRO A 133 10.94 -0.37 6.90
CA PRO A 133 10.65 0.94 6.30
C PRO A 133 9.43 1.66 6.89
N PHE A 134 8.43 0.92 7.35
CA PHE A 134 7.20 1.51 7.91
C PHE A 134 7.27 1.87 9.39
N PHE A 135 8.28 1.41 10.13
CA PHE A 135 8.37 1.67 11.57
C PHE A 135 8.67 3.14 11.87
N TYR A 136 9.43 3.80 11.00
CA TYR A 136 9.76 5.22 11.11
C TYR A 136 9.27 6.03 9.91
N GLU A 137 9.01 7.29 10.20
CA GLU A 137 8.46 8.28 9.29
C GLU A 137 9.18 8.34 7.95
N TYR A 138 10.52 8.31 7.96
CA TYR A 138 11.32 8.41 6.73
C TYR A 138 10.93 7.38 5.66
N GLY A 139 10.87 6.10 6.02
CA GLY A 139 10.53 5.04 5.06
C GLY A 139 9.05 5.07 4.69
N TYR A 140 8.18 5.54 5.59
CA TYR A 140 6.78 5.77 5.27
C TYR A 140 6.59 6.94 4.28
N LEU A 141 7.30 8.07 4.45
CA LEU A 141 7.24 9.19 3.50
C LEU A 141 7.79 8.78 2.13
N SER A 142 8.88 8.01 2.10
CA SER A 142 9.42 7.42 0.87
C SER A 142 8.37 6.54 0.18
N PHE A 143 7.64 5.73 0.94
CA PHE A 143 6.52 4.94 0.41
C PHE A 143 5.37 5.81 -0.11
N ARG A 144 5.02 6.91 0.58
CA ARG A 144 3.98 7.84 0.10
C ARG A 144 4.36 8.46 -1.25
N ILE A 145 5.61 8.92 -1.39
CA ILE A 145 6.12 9.49 -2.65
C ILE A 145 6.07 8.44 -3.77
N LEU A 146 6.47 7.20 -3.48
CA LEU A 146 6.30 6.06 -4.40
C LEU A 146 4.85 5.92 -4.86
N ILE A 147 3.87 5.91 -3.94
CA ILE A 147 2.45 5.73 -4.28
C ILE A 147 1.92 6.88 -5.14
N PHE A 148 2.25 8.13 -4.80
CA PHE A 148 1.88 9.28 -5.63
C PHE A 148 2.50 9.18 -7.02
N SER A 149 3.81 8.94 -7.09
CA SER A 149 4.52 8.82 -8.37
C SER A 149 3.99 7.68 -9.23
N LEU A 150 3.73 6.52 -8.65
CA LEU A 150 3.20 5.36 -9.36
C LEU A 150 1.82 5.64 -9.95
N ASN A 151 0.89 6.16 -9.15
CA ASN A 151 -0.45 6.46 -9.62
C ASN A 151 -0.44 7.58 -10.67
N THR A 152 0.39 8.61 -10.50
CA THR A 152 0.55 9.64 -11.53
C THR A 152 1.11 9.06 -12.83
N CYS A 153 2.08 8.14 -12.78
CA CYS A 153 2.59 7.45 -13.97
C CYS A 153 1.50 6.64 -14.67
N ILE A 154 0.66 5.91 -13.91
CA ILE A 154 -0.49 5.16 -14.45
C ILE A 154 -1.48 6.12 -15.13
N ILE A 155 -1.83 7.22 -14.47
CA ILE A 155 -2.77 8.22 -15.00
C ILE A 155 -2.22 8.89 -16.27
N LYS A 156 -0.93 9.27 -16.26
CA LYS A 156 -0.26 9.88 -17.42
C LYS A 156 -0.20 8.92 -18.59
N HIS A 157 0.15 7.66 -18.35
CA HIS A 157 0.17 6.65 -19.40
C HIS A 157 -1.23 6.37 -19.95
N GLY A 158 -2.27 6.44 -19.11
CA GLY A 158 -3.67 6.39 -19.52
C GLY A 158 -4.16 7.63 -20.29
N GLN A 159 -3.29 8.62 -20.54
CA GLN A 159 -3.62 9.92 -21.16
C GLN A 159 -4.72 10.68 -20.41
N ASN A 160 -4.82 10.48 -19.10
CA ASN A 160 -5.91 11.03 -18.28
C ASN A 160 -5.41 12.06 -17.24
N LEU A 161 -4.12 12.41 -17.27
CA LEU A 161 -3.53 13.28 -16.25
C LEU A 161 -4.09 14.70 -16.31
N GLU A 162 -4.12 15.30 -17.50
CA GLU A 162 -4.69 16.64 -17.69
C GLU A 162 -6.14 16.71 -17.22
N PHE A 163 -6.98 15.74 -17.62
CA PHE A 163 -8.36 15.65 -17.17
C PHE A 163 -8.49 15.48 -15.66
N THR A 164 -7.66 14.63 -15.05
CA THR A 164 -7.65 14.42 -13.59
C THR A 164 -7.25 15.70 -12.86
N VAL A 165 -6.20 16.39 -13.31
CA VAL A 165 -5.74 17.67 -12.74
C VAL A 165 -6.82 18.74 -12.88
N GLN A 166 -7.48 18.85 -14.04
CA GLN A 166 -8.59 19.78 -14.23
C GLN A 166 -9.77 19.50 -13.28
N ARG A 167 -10.12 18.23 -13.06
CA ARG A 167 -11.15 17.86 -12.06
C ARG A 167 -10.74 18.27 -10.64
N MET A 168 -9.47 18.10 -10.29
CA MET A 168 -8.94 18.53 -8.99
C MET A 168 -8.97 20.05 -8.85
N MET A 169 -8.54 20.81 -9.86
CA MET A 169 -8.57 22.28 -9.85
C MET A 169 -9.98 22.84 -9.67
N ASN A 170 -10.98 22.16 -10.25
CA ASN A 170 -12.40 22.53 -10.12
C ASN A 170 -13.04 22.06 -8.80
N ALA A 171 -12.31 21.32 -7.95
CA ALA A 171 -12.79 20.79 -6.69
C ALA A 171 -12.26 21.59 -5.49
N ALA A 172 -12.92 21.45 -4.34
CA ALA A 172 -12.45 22.04 -3.10
C ALA A 172 -11.08 21.45 -2.68
N PRO A 173 -10.15 22.24 -2.09
CA PRO A 173 -8.81 21.76 -1.72
C PRO A 173 -8.79 20.47 -0.88
N GLY A 174 -9.77 20.28 0.01
CA GLY A 174 -9.88 19.09 0.85
C GLY A 174 -10.25 17.80 0.09
N THR A 175 -10.69 17.88 -1.17
CA THR A 175 -11.13 16.72 -1.97
C THR A 175 -10.23 16.41 -3.15
N HIS A 176 -9.17 17.20 -3.40
CA HIS A 176 -8.22 17.01 -4.49
C HIS A 176 -7.70 15.58 -4.57
N LEU A 177 -7.23 15.02 -3.45
CA LEU A 177 -6.72 13.65 -3.40
C LEU A 177 -7.78 12.61 -3.75
N SER A 178 -9.05 12.83 -3.40
CA SER A 178 -10.14 11.93 -3.77
C SER A 178 -10.29 11.83 -5.29
N PHE A 179 -10.26 12.98 -5.99
CA PHE A 179 -10.28 13.01 -7.45
C PHE A 179 -9.02 12.42 -8.09
N PHE A 180 -7.84 12.66 -7.49
CA PHE A 180 -6.60 12.03 -7.94
C PHE A 180 -6.70 10.50 -7.91
N TRP A 181 -7.11 9.93 -6.78
CA TRP A 181 -7.24 8.49 -6.65
C TRP A 181 -8.32 7.93 -7.58
N GLN A 182 -9.46 8.62 -7.72
CA GLN A 182 -10.51 8.25 -8.66
C GLN A 182 -9.99 8.20 -10.10
N GLY A 183 -9.13 9.12 -10.51
CA GLY A 183 -8.54 9.13 -11.86
C GLY A 183 -7.70 7.88 -12.15
N ALA A 184 -6.94 7.39 -11.17
CA ALA A 184 -6.25 6.10 -11.29
C ALA A 184 -7.25 4.94 -11.30
N MET A 185 -8.29 4.98 -10.46
CA MET A 185 -9.27 3.89 -10.36
C MET A 185 -10.10 3.72 -11.62
N ASP A 186 -10.56 4.82 -12.23
CA ASP A 186 -11.31 4.79 -13.48
C ASP A 186 -10.53 4.07 -14.58
N LEU A 187 -9.21 4.28 -14.64
CA LEU A 187 -8.33 3.61 -15.60
C LEU A 187 -8.17 2.11 -15.32
N LEU A 188 -7.97 1.74 -14.06
CA LEU A 188 -7.80 0.34 -13.66
C LEU A 188 -9.10 -0.46 -13.78
N ALA A 189 -10.23 0.13 -13.41
CA ALA A 189 -11.55 -0.48 -13.51
C ALA A 189 -11.89 -0.80 -14.97
N VAL A 190 -11.53 0.08 -15.90
CA VAL A 190 -11.71 -0.19 -17.33
C VAL A 190 -10.78 -1.31 -17.85
N GLN A 191 -9.60 -1.49 -17.25
CA GLN A 191 -8.69 -2.57 -17.64
C GLN A 191 -9.15 -3.94 -17.12
N LEU A 192 -9.76 -3.98 -15.94
CA LEU A 192 -10.24 -5.22 -15.34
C LEU A 192 -11.67 -5.57 -15.75
N GLY A 193 -12.53 -4.56 -15.95
CA GLY A 193 -13.86 -4.75 -16.52
C GLY A 193 -13.70 -5.00 -18.01
N SER A 194 -14.01 -6.21 -18.46
CA SER A 194 -13.87 -6.72 -19.84
C SER A 194 -14.65 -5.90 -20.89
N ILE A 195 -14.33 -4.62 -21.07
CA ILE A 195 -14.82 -3.76 -22.13
C ILE A 195 -13.79 -3.83 -23.26
N PRO A 196 -14.06 -4.59 -24.35
CA PRO A 196 -13.05 -4.98 -25.35
C PRO A 196 -12.36 -3.82 -26.10
N ARG A 197 -12.90 -2.59 -25.98
CA ARG A 197 -12.37 -1.39 -26.66
C ARG A 197 -11.32 -0.62 -25.86
N LEU A 198 -11.23 -0.78 -24.53
CA LEU A 198 -10.24 -0.09 -23.70
C LEU A 198 -9.10 -0.97 -23.14
N GLU A 199 -9.21 -2.30 -23.20
CA GLU A 199 -8.11 -3.25 -22.87
C GLU A 199 -6.77 -2.91 -23.56
N LYS A 200 -6.82 -2.23 -24.72
CA LYS A 200 -5.65 -1.85 -25.53
C LYS A 200 -4.83 -0.67 -24.97
N ARG A 201 -5.33 0.11 -24.00
CA ARG A 201 -4.63 1.33 -23.54
C ARG A 201 -3.59 1.08 -22.46
N LEU A 202 -3.80 0.11 -21.57
CA LEU A 202 -2.87 -0.18 -20.46
C LEU A 202 -2.16 -1.54 -20.58
N THR A 203 -2.52 -2.40 -21.54
CA THR A 203 -1.67 -3.56 -21.95
C THR A 203 -0.24 -3.12 -22.27
N ASN A 204 -0.11 -1.91 -22.82
CA ASN A 204 1.14 -1.21 -23.11
C ASN A 204 1.92 -0.69 -21.87
N ILE A 205 1.32 -0.67 -20.66
CA ILE A 205 2.03 -0.28 -19.43
C ILE A 205 2.96 -1.39 -18.94
N ILE A 206 2.52 -2.63 -19.11
CA ILE A 206 3.17 -3.82 -18.53
C ILE A 206 3.94 -4.59 -19.60
N ASN A 207 3.38 -4.68 -20.81
CA ASN A 207 4.03 -5.21 -22.01
C ASN A 207 4.08 -4.10 -23.05
N PRO A 208 4.91 -3.07 -22.85
CA PRO A 208 5.02 -2.01 -23.83
C PRO A 208 5.44 -2.60 -25.18
N SER A 209 4.87 -2.03 -26.25
CA SER A 209 5.53 -2.10 -27.54
C SER A 209 7.01 -1.68 -27.38
N PRO A 210 7.95 -2.11 -28.24
CA PRO A 210 9.38 -1.75 -28.14
C PRO A 210 9.69 -0.24 -28.04
N GLN A 211 8.66 0.61 -28.21
CA GLN A 211 8.69 2.06 -28.24
C GLN A 211 8.14 2.73 -26.96
N GLN A 212 7.62 1.97 -25.98
CA GLN A 212 6.98 2.53 -24.76
C GLN A 212 7.76 2.20 -23.47
N LEU A 213 7.82 3.17 -22.55
CA LEU A 213 8.56 3.07 -21.30
C LEU A 213 7.84 2.17 -20.28
N LEU A 214 8.53 1.15 -19.77
CA LEU A 214 8.12 0.42 -18.57
C LEU A 214 8.02 1.40 -17.39
N ILE A 215 6.90 1.39 -16.65
CA ILE A 215 6.78 2.20 -15.42
C ILE A 215 7.82 1.76 -14.37
N LEU A 216 8.17 0.47 -14.35
CA LEU A 216 9.13 -0.06 -13.41
C LEU A 216 9.81 -1.34 -13.92
N GLU A 217 11.11 -1.48 -13.67
CA GLU A 217 11.85 -2.70 -13.99
C GLU A 217 11.46 -3.88 -13.09
N ARG A 218 11.58 -5.09 -13.63
CA ARG A 218 11.40 -6.37 -12.92
C ARG A 218 12.16 -6.44 -11.59
N SER A 219 13.41 -5.99 -11.58
CA SER A 219 14.28 -6.03 -10.40
C SER A 219 13.72 -5.19 -9.24
N LYS A 220 13.15 -4.03 -9.55
CA LYS A 220 12.55 -3.09 -8.60
C LYS A 220 11.20 -3.57 -8.09
N LEU A 221 10.38 -4.18 -8.95
CA LEU A 221 9.11 -4.82 -8.54
C LEU A 221 9.36 -5.94 -7.53
N ASN A 222 10.34 -6.80 -7.79
CA ASN A 222 10.76 -7.82 -6.84
C ASN A 222 11.29 -7.22 -5.54
N MET A 223 12.11 -6.15 -5.61
CA MET A 223 12.60 -5.46 -4.41
C MET A 223 11.44 -4.89 -3.58
N LEU A 224 10.49 -4.22 -4.20
CA LEU A 224 9.32 -3.64 -3.54
C LEU A 224 8.47 -4.73 -2.87
N LEU A 225 8.17 -5.82 -3.58
CA LEU A 225 7.40 -6.93 -3.03
C LEU A 225 8.06 -7.51 -1.76
N ASN A 226 9.39 -7.70 -1.81
CA ASN A 226 10.15 -8.19 -0.66
C ASN A 226 10.16 -7.18 0.49
N LEU A 227 10.31 -5.87 0.23
CA LEU A 227 10.26 -4.84 1.27
C LEU A 227 8.91 -4.83 1.98
N LEU A 228 7.82 -4.96 1.22
CA LEU A 228 6.47 -5.01 1.74
C LEU A 228 6.28 -6.27 2.60
N ASP A 229 6.53 -7.49 2.09
CA ASP A 229 6.30 -8.73 2.84
C ASP A 229 7.19 -8.85 4.09
N ASN A 230 8.47 -8.47 3.99
CA ASN A 230 9.36 -8.44 5.16
C ASN A 230 8.90 -7.45 6.24
N SER A 231 8.11 -6.46 5.84
CA SER A 231 7.56 -5.42 6.73
C SER A 231 6.06 -5.55 6.95
N ARG A 232 5.44 -6.69 6.58
CA ARG A 232 3.97 -6.86 6.50
C ARG A 232 3.19 -6.37 7.72
N LYS A 233 3.71 -6.60 8.91
CA LYS A 233 3.12 -6.15 10.18
C LYS A 233 3.08 -4.62 10.30
N HIS A 234 4.20 -3.96 10.00
CA HIS A 234 4.31 -2.51 10.06
C HIS A 234 3.63 -1.84 8.88
N PHE A 235 3.64 -2.50 7.72
CA PHE A 235 2.84 -2.10 6.57
C PHE A 235 1.36 -2.06 6.95
N LEU A 236 0.80 -3.15 7.49
CA LEU A 236 -0.59 -3.20 7.95
C LEU A 236 -0.88 -2.11 9.00
N ALA A 237 -0.03 -1.99 10.02
CA ALA A 237 -0.18 -0.95 11.03
C ALA A 237 -0.16 0.47 10.41
N ALA A 238 0.69 0.73 9.41
CA ALA A 238 0.76 2.01 8.73
C ALA A 238 -0.51 2.29 7.92
N LEU A 239 -1.09 1.27 7.26
CA LEU A 239 -2.38 1.41 6.58
C LEU A 239 -3.49 1.78 7.55
N ILE A 240 -3.60 1.06 8.68
CA ILE A 240 -4.68 1.27 9.67
C ILE A 240 -4.58 2.67 10.29
N THR A 241 -3.35 3.10 10.57
CA THR A 241 -3.09 4.33 11.33
C THR A 241 -3.10 5.58 10.47
N ALA A 242 -2.55 5.51 9.25
CA ALA A 242 -2.46 6.66 8.37
C ALA A 242 -3.64 6.77 7.39
N ASP A 243 -4.30 5.67 7.01
CA ASP A 243 -5.62 5.70 6.37
C ASP A 243 -5.83 6.81 5.31
N SER A 244 -4.83 7.01 4.44
CA SER A 244 -4.76 8.17 3.54
C SER A 244 -4.22 7.86 2.14
N LEU A 245 -3.84 6.61 1.89
CA LEU A 245 -3.31 6.15 0.62
C LEU A 245 -4.26 5.11 0.03
N GLN A 246 -4.58 5.26 -1.26
CA GLN A 246 -5.17 4.19 -2.05
C GLN A 246 -4.05 3.42 -2.75
N LEU A 247 -3.96 2.09 -2.53
CA LEU A 247 -2.86 1.28 -3.07
C LEU A 247 -3.30 0.30 -4.16
N SER A 248 -4.51 0.43 -4.64
CA SER A 248 -5.10 -0.33 -5.75
C SER A 248 -4.21 -0.31 -7.00
N GLY A 249 -3.63 0.84 -7.35
CA GLY A 249 -2.64 0.93 -8.44
C GLY A 249 -1.38 0.10 -8.17
N LEU A 250 -0.87 0.12 -6.93
CA LEU A 250 0.28 -0.71 -6.54
C LEU A 250 -0.08 -2.21 -6.58
N MET A 251 -1.23 -2.60 -6.04
CA MET A 251 -1.67 -4.00 -6.03
C MET A 251 -1.87 -4.52 -7.44
N PHE A 252 -2.47 -3.73 -8.32
CA PHE A 252 -2.62 -4.07 -9.73
C PHE A 252 -1.27 -4.28 -10.42
N ILE A 253 -0.32 -3.36 -10.24
CA ILE A 253 1.01 -3.46 -10.87
C ILE A 253 1.78 -4.69 -10.34
N LEU A 254 1.71 -4.97 -9.04
CA LEU A 254 2.32 -6.18 -8.47
C LEU A 254 1.63 -7.46 -8.97
N TRP A 255 0.30 -7.48 -9.09
CA TRP A 255 -0.40 -8.62 -9.67
C TRP A 255 0.01 -8.88 -11.13
N LYS A 256 0.11 -7.82 -11.94
CA LYS A 256 0.56 -7.93 -13.33
C LYS A 256 2.02 -8.38 -13.45
N TYR A 257 2.86 -7.96 -12.51
CA TYR A 257 4.21 -8.51 -12.37
C TYR A 257 4.19 -10.02 -12.12
N LEU A 258 3.32 -10.51 -11.22
CA LEU A 258 3.16 -11.94 -10.97
C LEU A 258 2.69 -12.70 -12.21
N GLU A 259 1.69 -12.18 -12.92
CA GLU A 259 1.17 -12.78 -14.15
C GLU A 259 2.28 -12.98 -15.19
N ASN A 260 3.09 -11.95 -15.43
CA ASN A 260 4.22 -12.01 -16.36
C ASN A 260 5.32 -13.00 -15.94
N GLU A 261 5.53 -13.20 -14.63
CA GLU A 261 6.57 -14.11 -14.14
C GLU A 261 6.14 -15.57 -14.06
N ARG A 262 4.83 -15.83 -14.11
CA ARG A 262 4.25 -17.17 -13.96
C ARG A 262 4.80 -18.17 -14.98
N GLU A 263 4.96 -17.75 -16.24
CA GLU A 263 5.45 -18.59 -17.33
C GLU A 263 6.99 -18.70 -17.36
N ASN A 264 7.67 -17.74 -16.72
CA ASN A 264 9.13 -17.61 -16.75
C ASN A 264 9.83 -18.28 -15.56
N MET A 265 9.08 -18.76 -14.57
CA MET A 265 9.61 -19.35 -13.34
C MET A 265 9.09 -20.77 -13.12
N ASN A 266 9.90 -21.60 -12.46
CA ASN A 266 9.41 -22.85 -11.90
C ASN A 266 8.28 -22.58 -10.89
N LYS A 267 7.24 -23.42 -10.90
CA LYS A 267 6.03 -23.26 -10.07
C LYS A 267 6.33 -23.08 -8.57
N ASP A 268 7.24 -23.86 -8.00
CA ASP A 268 7.56 -23.79 -6.56
C ASP A 268 8.30 -22.49 -6.23
N VAL A 269 9.22 -22.08 -7.10
CA VAL A 269 9.96 -20.82 -6.97
C VAL A 269 9.02 -19.62 -7.10
N TYR A 270 8.10 -19.65 -8.08
CA TYR A 270 7.06 -18.65 -8.28
C TYR A 270 6.17 -18.53 -7.03
N ASN A 271 5.71 -19.66 -6.51
CA ASN A 271 4.84 -19.71 -5.35
C ASN A 271 5.52 -19.09 -4.11
N GLN A 272 6.75 -19.51 -3.83
CA GLN A 272 7.48 -19.07 -2.63
C GLN A 272 7.97 -17.63 -2.73
N LYS A 273 8.50 -17.20 -3.88
CA LYS A 273 9.15 -15.89 -4.02
C LYS A 273 8.20 -14.77 -4.40
N LEU A 274 7.09 -15.07 -5.10
CA LEU A 274 6.21 -14.04 -5.64
C LEU A 274 4.78 -14.16 -5.11
N LEU A 275 4.14 -15.32 -5.32
CA LEU A 275 2.72 -15.49 -5.01
C LEU A 275 2.42 -15.35 -3.51
N LEU A 276 3.19 -16.03 -2.67
CA LEU A 276 2.99 -16.00 -1.22
C LEU A 276 3.23 -14.60 -0.62
N PRO A 277 4.36 -13.91 -0.90
CA PRO A 277 4.57 -12.54 -0.47
C PRO A 277 3.45 -11.60 -0.92
N TYR A 278 3.06 -11.68 -2.20
CA TYR A 278 1.99 -10.83 -2.74
C TYR A 278 0.67 -11.10 -2.04
N SER A 279 0.27 -12.37 -1.91
CA SER A 279 -0.98 -12.75 -1.26
C SER A 279 -1.05 -12.23 0.18
N ARG A 280 0.04 -12.36 0.96
CA ARG A 280 0.10 -11.87 2.35
C ARG A 280 -0.08 -10.36 2.46
N ILE A 281 0.46 -9.62 1.50
CA ILE A 281 0.34 -8.15 1.43
C ILE A 281 -1.03 -7.74 0.93
N PHE A 282 -1.52 -8.34 -0.16
CA PHE A 282 -2.82 -8.07 -0.74
C PHE A 282 -3.98 -8.35 0.23
N ARG A 283 -3.88 -9.44 1.00
CA ARG A 283 -4.84 -9.78 2.04
C ARG A 283 -4.86 -8.77 3.21
N ARG A 284 -3.69 -8.29 3.62
CA ARG A 284 -3.58 -7.24 4.66
C ARG A 284 -4.10 -5.91 4.17
N TYR A 285 -3.80 -5.60 2.91
CA TYR A 285 -4.40 -4.51 2.17
C TYR A 285 -5.94 -4.65 2.31
N GLN A 286 -6.55 -5.77 1.89
CA GLN A 286 -8.02 -5.99 1.90
C GLN A 286 -8.71 -5.65 3.24
N MET A 287 -8.04 -5.89 4.37
CA MET A 287 -8.59 -5.62 5.70
C MET A 287 -8.67 -4.13 6.08
N VAL A 288 -8.13 -3.21 5.28
CA VAL A 288 -7.96 -1.80 5.68
C VAL A 288 -8.61 -0.81 4.72
N PHE A 289 -9.22 -1.25 3.60
CA PHE A 289 -9.75 -0.26 2.65
C PHE A 289 -10.81 0.66 3.23
N PRO A 290 -10.81 1.93 2.80
CA PRO A 290 -11.91 2.83 3.06
C PRO A 290 -13.16 2.39 2.29
N GLU A 291 -14.33 2.85 2.73
CA GLU A 291 -15.67 2.59 2.18
C GLU A 291 -15.90 3.15 0.75
N ASN A 292 -14.86 3.22 -0.07
CA ASN A 292 -14.95 3.72 -1.43
C ASN A 292 -15.34 2.55 -2.33
N ASN A 293 -16.58 2.56 -2.84
CA ASN A 293 -17.15 1.49 -3.69
C ASN A 293 -16.20 1.04 -4.81
N ASN A 294 -15.43 1.97 -5.38
CA ASN A 294 -14.57 1.70 -6.53
C ASN A 294 -13.29 0.90 -6.18
N GLU A 295 -12.70 1.13 -5.00
CA GLU A 295 -11.49 0.40 -4.56
C GLU A 295 -11.84 -1.03 -4.14
N THR A 296 -13.04 -1.21 -3.57
CA THR A 296 -13.61 -2.53 -3.23
C THR A 296 -13.79 -3.37 -4.48
N GLU A 297 -14.41 -2.81 -5.52
CA GLU A 297 -14.66 -3.54 -6.77
C GLU A 297 -13.35 -3.94 -7.48
N LEU A 298 -12.37 -3.04 -7.55
CA LEU A 298 -11.08 -3.37 -8.15
C LEU A 298 -10.36 -4.50 -7.40
N THR A 299 -10.40 -4.43 -6.07
CA THR A 299 -9.79 -5.45 -5.21
C THR A 299 -10.49 -6.80 -5.37
N ARG A 300 -11.83 -6.80 -5.55
CA ARG A 300 -12.60 -8.00 -5.88
C ARG A 300 -12.17 -8.62 -7.20
N LEU A 301 -11.99 -7.81 -8.23
CA LEU A 301 -11.52 -8.28 -9.56
C LEU A 301 -10.12 -8.89 -9.47
N ILE A 302 -9.17 -8.21 -8.80
CA ILE A 302 -7.82 -8.76 -8.59
C ILE A 302 -7.88 -10.07 -7.79
N PHE A 303 -8.74 -10.17 -6.79
CA PHE A 303 -8.88 -11.38 -5.99
C PHE A 303 -9.42 -12.56 -6.80
N VAL A 304 -10.46 -12.34 -7.62
CA VAL A 304 -11.02 -13.37 -8.50
C VAL A 304 -9.94 -13.92 -9.43
N GLU A 305 -9.18 -13.03 -10.08
CA GLU A 305 -8.06 -13.43 -10.94
C GLU A 305 -6.97 -14.19 -10.16
N LEU A 306 -6.64 -13.76 -8.95
CA LEU A 306 -5.69 -14.46 -8.10
C LEU A 306 -6.16 -15.88 -7.75
N THR A 307 -7.46 -16.07 -7.46
CA THR A 307 -8.03 -17.39 -7.16
C THR A 307 -8.12 -18.29 -8.39
N ASN A 308 -8.39 -17.74 -9.57
CA ASN A 308 -8.42 -18.50 -10.82
C ASN A 308 -7.02 -18.97 -11.26
N THR A 309 -6.00 -18.19 -10.92
CA THR A 309 -4.61 -18.44 -11.36
C THR A 309 -3.78 -19.26 -10.37
N SER A 310 -4.23 -19.40 -9.12
CA SER A 310 -3.42 -19.99 -8.04
C SER A 310 -3.97 -21.31 -7.55
N ASP A 311 -3.09 -22.24 -7.16
CA ASP A 311 -3.49 -23.37 -6.34
C ASP A 311 -3.94 -22.85 -4.97
N LEU A 312 -5.24 -22.94 -4.70
CA LEU A 312 -5.85 -22.53 -3.43
C LEU A 312 -5.16 -23.15 -2.20
N GLN A 313 -4.46 -24.29 -2.37
CA GLN A 313 -3.68 -24.95 -1.33
C GLN A 313 -2.44 -24.15 -0.90
N VAL A 314 -1.74 -23.50 -1.83
CA VAL A 314 -0.57 -22.64 -1.51
C VAL A 314 -1.01 -21.45 -0.65
N LEU A 315 -2.20 -20.93 -0.94
CA LEU A 315 -2.82 -19.83 -0.21
C LEU A 315 -3.30 -20.19 1.20
N GLN A 316 -3.24 -21.47 1.59
CA GLN A 316 -3.60 -21.99 2.91
C GLN A 316 -2.38 -22.28 3.81
N GLU A 317 -1.15 -22.08 3.33
CA GLU A 317 0.03 -22.24 4.19
C GLU A 317 -0.06 -21.32 5.41
N LYS A 318 0.24 -21.90 6.59
CA LYS A 318 0.16 -21.19 7.88
C LYS A 318 1.09 -19.97 7.81
N PRO A 319 0.55 -18.74 7.87
CA PRO A 319 1.37 -17.56 7.72
C PRO A 319 2.33 -17.46 8.91
N LEU A 320 3.61 -17.16 8.61
CA LEU A 320 4.61 -16.79 9.61
C LEU A 320 4.13 -15.52 10.35
N THR A 321 3.31 -15.68 11.37
CA THR A 321 2.61 -14.59 12.03
C THR A 321 2.96 -14.64 13.51
N ASP A 322 3.55 -13.56 14.02
CA ASP A 322 3.70 -13.40 15.46
C ASP A 322 2.37 -12.96 16.09
N ILE A 323 2.24 -13.13 17.40
CA ILE A 323 1.01 -12.83 18.13
C ILE A 323 0.54 -11.39 17.91
N GLU A 324 1.46 -10.42 17.85
CA GLU A 324 1.11 -9.01 17.66
C GLU A 324 0.64 -8.72 16.23
N ASP A 325 1.23 -9.35 15.20
CA ASP A 325 0.77 -9.25 13.81
C ASP A 325 -0.64 -9.86 13.65
N SER A 326 -0.90 -11.00 14.29
CA SER A 326 -2.22 -11.64 14.34
C SER A 326 -3.25 -10.72 14.97
N ARG A 327 -2.97 -10.19 16.17
CA ARG A 327 -3.86 -9.26 16.88
C ARG A 327 -4.13 -8.00 16.06
N THR A 328 -3.10 -7.44 15.43
CA THR A 328 -3.24 -6.26 14.56
C THR A 328 -4.17 -6.55 13.38
N ALA A 329 -4.03 -7.71 12.74
CA ALA A 329 -4.90 -8.11 11.65
C ALA A 329 -6.34 -8.40 12.09
N ILE A 330 -6.54 -9.01 13.26
CA ILE A 330 -7.87 -9.22 13.85
C ILE A 330 -8.55 -7.86 14.13
N HIS A 331 -7.82 -6.89 14.69
CA HIS A 331 -8.35 -5.54 14.90
C HIS A 331 -8.69 -4.84 13.58
N ALA A 332 -7.86 -5.00 12.55
CA ALA A 332 -8.14 -4.49 11.20
C ALA A 332 -9.43 -5.10 10.63
N TYR A 333 -9.57 -6.42 10.74
CA TYR A 333 -10.76 -7.16 10.33
C TYR A 333 -12.03 -6.66 11.03
N ASN A 334 -12.01 -6.53 12.36
CA ASN A 334 -13.16 -6.02 13.10
C ASN A 334 -13.51 -4.58 12.71
N ARG A 335 -12.50 -3.73 12.54
CA ARG A 335 -12.70 -2.35 12.06
C ARG A 335 -13.35 -2.36 10.68
N CYS A 336 -12.81 -3.14 9.74
CA CYS A 336 -13.34 -3.31 8.39
C CYS A 336 -14.84 -3.68 8.45
N LEU A 337 -15.20 -4.80 9.08
CA LEU A 337 -16.60 -5.24 9.13
C LEU A 337 -17.56 -4.25 9.79
N ASN A 338 -17.09 -3.48 10.77
CA ASN A 338 -17.93 -2.49 11.45
C ASN A 338 -18.12 -1.20 10.63
N THR A 339 -17.16 -0.88 9.77
CA THR A 339 -17.13 0.36 9.00
C THR A 339 -17.90 0.17 7.69
N PHE A 340 -17.63 -0.90 6.95
CA PHE A 340 -18.26 -1.11 5.64
C PHE A 340 -19.78 -1.29 5.70
N GLN A 341 -20.49 -0.34 5.10
CA GLN A 341 -21.95 -0.39 4.94
C GLN A 341 -22.39 -1.27 3.76
N PHE A 342 -21.49 -1.51 2.79
CA PHE A 342 -21.82 -2.15 1.51
C PHE A 342 -21.10 -3.49 1.25
N LEU A 343 -20.51 -4.12 2.28
CA LEU A 343 -19.93 -5.45 2.10
C LEU A 343 -21.00 -6.43 1.64
N VAL A 344 -20.73 -7.19 0.58
CA VAL A 344 -21.58 -8.32 0.19
C VAL A 344 -21.16 -9.52 1.05
N ILE A 345 -22.06 -10.49 1.28
CA ILE A 345 -21.73 -11.70 2.08
C ILE A 345 -20.47 -12.40 1.54
N ASN A 346 -20.28 -12.43 0.22
CA ASN A 346 -19.10 -13.05 -0.38
C ASN A 346 -17.79 -12.40 0.10
N ASP A 347 -17.78 -11.07 0.23
CA ASP A 347 -16.63 -10.35 0.77
C ASP A 347 -16.43 -10.71 2.25
N GLY A 348 -17.50 -10.75 3.04
CA GLY A 348 -17.47 -11.19 4.43
C GLY A 348 -16.87 -12.59 4.61
N VAL A 349 -17.26 -13.54 3.76
CA VAL A 349 -16.73 -14.92 3.75
C VAL A 349 -15.24 -14.94 3.39
N GLN A 350 -14.81 -14.14 2.42
CA GLN A 350 -13.39 -14.04 2.06
C GLN A 350 -12.56 -13.51 3.22
N HIS A 351 -13.03 -12.45 3.89
CA HIS A 351 -12.35 -11.89 5.06
C HIS A 351 -12.33 -12.88 6.23
N MET A 352 -13.38 -13.67 6.44
CA MET A 352 -13.36 -14.76 7.42
C MET A 352 -12.33 -15.81 7.07
N ASN A 353 -12.29 -16.31 5.84
CA ASN A 353 -11.29 -17.32 5.44
C ASN A 353 -9.86 -16.84 5.67
N LEU A 354 -9.62 -15.54 5.46
CA LEU A 354 -8.35 -14.91 5.78
C LEU A 354 -8.07 -14.87 7.29
N LEU A 355 -9.06 -14.51 8.09
CA LEU A 355 -8.96 -14.49 9.55
C LEU A 355 -8.55 -15.86 10.11
N ARG A 356 -9.06 -16.97 9.53
CA ARG A 356 -8.68 -18.35 9.90
C ARG A 356 -7.18 -18.56 9.92
N LEU A 357 -6.52 -18.02 8.91
CA LEU A 357 -5.10 -18.23 8.70
C LEU A 357 -4.27 -17.38 9.66
N LEU A 358 -4.82 -16.26 10.13
CA LEU A 358 -4.13 -15.32 10.98
C LEU A 358 -4.37 -15.59 12.46
N PHE A 359 -5.44 -16.29 12.83
CA PHE A 359 -5.74 -16.63 14.21
C PHE A 359 -4.76 -17.68 14.74
N ILE A 360 -4.05 -17.34 15.81
CA ILE A 360 -3.05 -18.20 16.47
C ILE A 360 -3.30 -18.22 17.98
N PRO A 361 -2.74 -19.21 18.73
CA PRO A 361 -2.85 -19.22 20.19
C PRO A 361 -2.37 -17.90 20.81
N GLY A 362 -3.14 -17.36 21.76
CA GLY A 362 -2.92 -16.06 22.40
C GLY A 362 -3.80 -14.90 21.85
N CYS A 363 -4.70 -15.21 20.92
CA CYS A 363 -5.69 -14.27 20.38
C CYS A 363 -7.14 -14.60 20.81
N GLU A 364 -7.34 -15.54 21.73
CA GLU A 364 -8.64 -16.05 22.17
C GLU A 364 -9.52 -14.95 22.80
N ASP A 365 -8.90 -13.98 23.46
CA ASP A 365 -9.57 -12.81 24.03
C ASP A 365 -10.27 -11.93 22.98
N LEU A 366 -9.84 -12.01 21.71
CA LEU A 366 -10.44 -11.25 20.61
C LEU A 366 -11.62 -11.98 19.95
N LEU A 367 -11.84 -13.27 20.24
CA LEU A 367 -12.90 -14.07 19.64
C LEU A 367 -14.31 -13.46 19.81
N PRO A 368 -14.70 -12.93 20.99
CA PRO A 368 -16.02 -12.29 21.14
C PRO A 368 -16.21 -11.11 20.16
N SER A 369 -15.16 -10.30 19.96
CA SER A 369 -15.23 -9.15 19.04
C SER A 369 -15.32 -9.57 17.58
N ILE A 370 -14.60 -10.63 17.19
CA ILE A 370 -14.68 -11.24 15.86
C ILE A 370 -16.12 -11.71 15.59
N MET A 371 -16.69 -12.44 16.55
CA MET A 371 -18.04 -12.99 16.42
C MET A 371 -19.08 -11.86 16.33
N ASP A 372 -19.01 -10.86 17.20
CA ASP A 372 -19.93 -9.71 17.16
C ASP A 372 -19.88 -8.98 15.81
N SER A 373 -18.68 -8.60 15.34
CA SER A 373 -18.51 -7.94 14.03
C SER A 373 -18.99 -8.81 12.86
N THR A 374 -18.68 -10.11 12.90
CA THR A 374 -19.12 -11.09 11.90
C THR A 374 -20.63 -11.20 11.83
N PHE A 375 -21.28 -11.44 12.97
CA PHE A 375 -22.74 -11.60 13.02
C PHE A 375 -23.46 -10.33 12.63
N ARG A 376 -22.97 -9.15 13.05
CA ARG A 376 -23.53 -7.87 12.62
C ARG A 376 -23.48 -7.70 11.10
N MET A 377 -22.34 -8.02 10.49
CA MET A 377 -22.20 -7.96 9.03
C MET A 377 -23.12 -8.96 8.33
N LEU A 378 -23.15 -10.23 8.77
CA LEU A 378 -24.06 -11.24 8.22
C LEU A 378 -25.52 -10.81 8.36
N TRP A 379 -25.93 -10.29 9.51
CA TRP A 379 -27.31 -9.85 9.75
C TRP A 379 -27.73 -8.70 8.83
N LYS A 380 -26.84 -7.72 8.60
CA LYS A 380 -27.10 -6.60 7.69
C LYS A 380 -27.21 -7.04 6.23
N THR A 381 -26.45 -8.04 5.84
CA THR A 381 -26.29 -8.47 4.44
C THR A 381 -27.22 -9.62 4.04
N TRP A 382 -27.74 -10.36 5.03
CA TRP A 382 -28.65 -11.49 4.86
C TRP A 382 -29.84 -11.24 3.93
N PRO A 383 -30.55 -10.09 4.00
CA PRO A 383 -31.71 -9.84 3.15
C PRO A 383 -31.38 -9.76 1.65
N TYR A 384 -30.10 -9.59 1.31
CA TYR A 384 -29.64 -9.31 -0.06
C TYR A 384 -28.83 -10.47 -0.66
N SER A 385 -28.66 -11.57 0.06
CA SER A 385 -27.85 -12.72 -0.37
C SER A 385 -28.69 -13.88 -0.91
N ASP A 386 -28.13 -14.62 -1.87
CA ASP A 386 -28.68 -15.90 -2.28
C ASP A 386 -28.45 -16.99 -1.20
N MET A 387 -29.30 -18.02 -1.22
CA MET A 387 -29.29 -19.09 -0.23
C MET A 387 -27.97 -19.90 -0.21
N HIS A 388 -27.28 -20.03 -1.36
CA HIS A 388 -26.02 -20.78 -1.45
C HIS A 388 -24.89 -20.03 -0.74
N THR A 389 -24.74 -18.73 -1.03
CA THR A 389 -23.74 -17.85 -0.40
C THR A 389 -23.92 -17.83 1.12
N THR A 390 -25.17 -17.79 1.57
CA THR A 390 -25.55 -17.88 2.98
C THR A 390 -25.12 -19.19 3.64
N ILE A 391 -25.35 -20.33 2.98
CA ILE A 391 -24.92 -21.65 3.49
C ILE A 391 -23.40 -21.73 3.60
N VAL A 392 -22.67 -21.19 2.61
CA VAL A 392 -21.20 -21.14 2.66
C VAL A 392 -20.72 -20.29 3.83
N ALA A 393 -21.33 -19.12 4.05
CA ALA A 393 -20.99 -18.25 5.18
C ALA A 393 -21.24 -18.93 6.53
N MET A 394 -22.38 -19.60 6.69
CA MET A 394 -22.70 -20.38 7.89
C MET A 394 -21.72 -21.53 8.12
N ARG A 395 -21.32 -22.26 7.07
CA ARG A 395 -20.31 -23.33 7.18
C ARG A 395 -18.97 -22.79 7.65
N VAL A 396 -18.52 -21.68 7.07
CA VAL A 396 -17.27 -21.02 7.47
C VAL A 396 -17.34 -20.59 8.93
N CYS A 397 -18.43 -19.95 9.37
CA CYS A 397 -18.63 -19.56 10.76
C CYS A 397 -18.65 -20.77 11.71
N SER A 398 -19.33 -21.85 11.32
CA SER A 398 -19.44 -23.06 12.14
C SER A 398 -18.08 -23.72 12.38
N GLY A 399 -17.15 -23.64 11.41
CA GLY A 399 -15.78 -24.14 11.56
C GLY A 399 -14.90 -23.39 12.56
N TYR A 400 -15.38 -22.28 13.15
CA TYR A 400 -14.70 -21.54 14.23
C TYR A 400 -15.28 -21.82 15.61
N ILE A 401 -16.47 -22.42 15.67
CA ILE A 401 -17.23 -22.65 16.91
C ILE A 401 -16.92 -24.04 17.49
N TRP A 402 -16.22 -24.88 16.72
CA TRP A 402 -15.71 -26.20 17.10
C TRP A 402 -14.20 -26.21 16.96
#